data_AF-A0A6C0CHA9-F1
#
_entry.id   AF-A0A6C0CHA9-F1
#
_cell.length_a   1.000
_cell.length_b   1.000
_cell.length_c   1.000
_cell.angle_alpha   90.00
_cell.angle_beta   90.00
_cell.angle_gamma   90.00
#
_symmetry.space_group_name_H-M   'P 1'
#
loop_
_entity.id
_entity.type
_entity.pdbx_description
1 polymer ?
#
loop_
_entity_poly.entity_id
_entity_poly.type
_entity_poly.pdbx_seq_one_letter_code
_entity_poly.pdbx_strand_id
1 'polypeptide(L)'
;MSEFFTTYGKDAVVILVTIGVFALFILGYFNLAHPTIVLTKPEGPVNNCPDLWIFKNGECHPSYHTKCKPFDPERYKGQECDIAKSCGTSWKGLCK
;
A
#
# COMPACT_ATOMS: atom_id res chain seq x y z
N MET A 1 24.69 24.28 46.77
CA MET A 1 23.50 24.72 46.00
C MET A 1 23.84 25.17 44.57
N SER A 2 25.12 25.42 44.25
CA SER A 2 25.58 25.79 42.89
C SER A 2 25.70 24.60 41.92
N GLU A 3 26.10 23.42 42.40
CA GLU A 3 26.34 22.22 41.56
C GLU A 3 25.06 21.54 41.05
N PHE A 4 23.94 21.75 41.77
CA PHE A 4 22.64 21.22 41.37
C PHE A 4 22.19 21.91 40.07
N PHE A 5 22.19 23.24 40.02
CA PHE A 5 21.80 23.99 38.81
C PHE A 5 22.67 23.68 37.59
N THR A 6 23.95 23.37 37.78
CA THR A 6 24.86 23.04 36.67
C THR A 6 24.57 21.66 36.07
N THR A 7 24.22 20.69 36.92
CA THR A 7 23.93 19.32 36.49
C THR A 7 22.59 19.26 35.75
N TYR A 8 21.52 19.79 36.34
CA TYR A 8 20.20 19.85 35.70
C TYR A 8 20.18 20.77 34.47
N GLY A 9 20.99 21.84 34.48
CA GLY A 9 21.16 22.72 33.32
C GLY A 9 21.84 22.00 32.16
N LYS A 10 22.88 21.21 32.43
CA LYS A 10 23.56 20.42 31.39
C LYS A 10 22.64 19.36 30.79
N ASP A 11 21.88 18.67 31.64
CA ASP A 11 20.94 17.64 31.20
C ASP A 11 19.80 18.23 30.38
N ALA A 12 19.27 19.39 30.78
CA ALA A 12 18.25 20.11 30.02
C ALA A 12 18.75 20.54 28.63
N VAL A 13 20.01 21.00 28.52
CA VAL A 13 20.62 21.34 27.23
C VAL A 13 20.78 20.10 26.35
N VAL A 14 21.23 18.97 26.91
CA VAL A 14 21.35 17.71 26.16
C VAL A 14 19.98 17.24 25.64
N ILE A 15 18.94 17.33 26.46
CA ILE A 15 17.57 16.96 26.06
C ILE A 15 17.09 17.87 24.92
N LEU A 16 17.26 19.19 25.03
CA LEU A 16 16.82 20.14 24.00
C LEU A 16 17.57 19.93 22.68
N VAL A 17 18.89 19.67 22.73
CA VAL A 17 19.69 19.37 21.54
C VAL A 17 19.22 18.07 20.90
N THR A 18 18.96 17.03 21.69
CA THR A 18 18.50 15.74 21.17
C THR A 18 17.15 15.86 20.47
N ILE A 19 16.20 16.58 21.07
CA ILE A 19 14.89 16.87 20.47
C ILE A 19 15.06 17.67 19.17
N GLY A 20 15.92 18.69 19.17
CA GLY A 20 16.20 19.51 17.99
C GLY A 20 16.77 18.71 16.83
N VAL A 21 17.74 17.83 17.10
CA VAL A 21 18.33 16.95 16.08
C VAL A 21 17.28 15.98 15.53
N PHE A 22 16.45 15.38 16.39
CA PHE A 22 15.37 14.50 15.95
C PHE A 22 14.34 15.24 15.08
N ALA A 23 13.95 16.46 15.47
CA ALA A 23 13.01 17.28 14.71
C ALA A 23 13.56 17.63 13.33
N LEU A 24 14.85 17.99 13.23
CA LEU A 24 15.54 18.24 11.97
C LEU A 24 15.59 16.98 11.09
N PHE A 25 15.85 15.82 11.69
CA PHE A 25 15.89 14.54 10.96
C PHE A 25 14.51 14.18 10.39
N ILE A 26 13.44 14.39 11.16
CA ILE A 26 12.06 14.19 10.72
C ILE A 26 11.69 15.16 9.60
N LEU A 27 12.00 16.45 9.74
CA LEU A 27 11.76 17.45 8.69
C LEU A 27 12.53 17.11 7.41
N GLY A 28 13.78 16.68 7.53
CA GLY A 28 14.59 16.19 6.41
C GLY A 28 13.96 14.97 5.74
N TYR A 29 13.51 13.99 6.54
CA TYR A 29 12.82 12.80 6.03
C TYR A 29 11.54 13.16 5.26
N PHE A 30 10.68 14.05 5.78
CA PHE A 30 9.47 14.45 5.05
C PHE A 30 9.76 15.26 3.79
N ASN A 31 10.72 16.19 3.84
CA ASN A 31 11.04 17.08 2.71
C ASN A 31 11.89 16.41 1.62
N LEU A 32 12.74 15.44 1.96
CA LEU A 32 13.60 14.76 0.98
C LEU A 32 13.02 13.43 0.53
N ALA A 33 12.47 12.64 1.45
CA ALA A 33 12.03 11.30 1.13
C ALA A 33 10.61 11.27 0.52
N HIS A 34 9.87 12.40 0.55
CA HIS A 34 8.46 12.51 0.14
C HIS A 34 7.78 11.14 0.25
N PRO A 35 7.70 10.56 1.47
CA PRO A 35 7.21 9.21 1.62
C PRO A 35 5.72 9.29 1.32
N THR A 36 5.41 9.22 0.03
CA THR A 36 4.11 8.91 -0.46
C THR A 36 4.02 7.46 -0.03
N ILE A 37 3.46 7.26 1.15
CA ILE A 37 2.90 5.97 1.53
C ILE A 37 1.78 5.81 0.52
N VAL A 38 2.14 5.38 -0.69
CA VAL A 38 1.21 4.85 -1.66
C VAL A 38 0.79 3.54 -1.02
N LEU A 39 -0.09 3.62 -0.03
CA LEU A 39 -1.17 2.65 0.05
C LEU A 39 -1.84 2.83 -1.29
N THR A 40 -1.35 2.10 -2.30
CA THR A 40 -2.00 1.95 -3.58
C THR A 40 -3.29 1.21 -3.24
N LYS A 41 -4.25 1.92 -2.65
CA LYS A 41 -5.65 1.63 -2.85
C LYS A 41 -5.74 1.69 -4.37
N PRO A 42 -5.94 0.57 -5.06
CA PRO A 42 -5.97 0.61 -6.50
C PRO A 42 -7.05 1.62 -6.88
N GLU A 43 -6.63 2.79 -7.37
CA GLU A 43 -7.46 3.79 -8.03
C GLU A 43 -7.80 3.30 -9.45
N GLY A 44 -8.04 2.00 -9.56
CA GLY A 44 -8.65 1.40 -10.72
C GLY A 44 -10.15 1.31 -10.46
N PRO A 45 -11.00 1.46 -11.50
CA PRO A 45 -12.38 1.01 -11.39
C PRO A 45 -12.36 -0.42 -10.83
N VAL A 46 -13.22 -0.68 -9.84
CA VAL A 46 -13.50 -2.01 -9.25
C VAL A 46 -12.96 -3.11 -10.15
N ASN A 47 -11.82 -3.71 -9.79
CA ASN A 47 -11.02 -4.56 -10.69
C ASN A 47 -11.94 -5.38 -11.59
N ASN A 48 -12.03 -5.03 -12.88
CA ASN A 48 -12.87 -5.75 -13.85
C ASN A 48 -12.38 -7.19 -14.07
N CYS A 49 -11.28 -7.59 -13.42
CA CYS A 49 -10.70 -8.91 -13.54
C CYS A 49 -10.38 -9.53 -12.17
N PRO A 50 -10.30 -10.86 -12.10
CA PRO A 50 -9.84 -11.56 -10.91
C PRO A 50 -8.43 -11.14 -10.45
N ASP A 51 -8.08 -11.49 -9.23
CA ASP A 51 -6.74 -11.26 -8.67
C ASP A 51 -5.68 -11.97 -9.53
N LEU A 52 -4.57 -11.27 -9.81
CA LEU A 52 -3.50 -11.70 -10.71
C LEU A 52 -3.92 -11.80 -12.19
N TRP A 53 -5.01 -11.15 -12.60
CA TRP A 53 -5.40 -11.02 -14.00
C TRP A 53 -5.27 -9.57 -14.48
N ILE A 54 -4.95 -9.41 -15.76
CA ILE A 54 -4.67 -8.14 -16.42
C ILE A 54 -5.73 -7.92 -17.51
N PHE A 55 -6.46 -6.81 -17.44
CA PHE A 55 -7.41 -6.43 -18.48
C PHE A 55 -6.66 -5.93 -19.73
N LYS A 56 -6.84 -6.61 -20.88
CA LYS A 56 -6.27 -6.22 -22.17
C LYS A 56 -7.31 -6.45 -23.27
N ASN A 57 -7.49 -5.48 -24.16
CA ASN A 57 -8.37 -5.60 -25.33
C ASN A 57 -9.83 -6.00 -25.02
N GLY A 58 -10.37 -5.62 -23.86
CA GLY A 58 -11.73 -6.01 -23.45
C GLY A 58 -11.82 -7.35 -22.73
N GLU A 59 -10.71 -8.09 -22.60
CA GLU A 59 -10.66 -9.40 -21.96
C GLU A 59 -9.73 -9.38 -20.75
N CYS A 60 -10.04 -10.21 -19.75
CA CYS A 60 -9.16 -10.50 -18.63
C CYS A 60 -8.20 -11.62 -19.01
N HIS A 61 -6.89 -11.34 -18.96
CA HIS A 61 -5.84 -12.31 -19.20
C HIS A 61 -5.11 -12.67 -17.90
N PRO A 62 -4.85 -13.96 -17.62
CA PRO A 62 -4.07 -14.34 -16.45
C PRO A 62 -2.62 -13.88 -16.60
N SER A 63 -2.04 -13.32 -15.53
CA SER A 63 -0.62 -12.96 -15.47
C SER A 63 0.31 -14.12 -15.13
N TYR A 64 -0.26 -15.28 -14.82
CA TYR A 64 0.43 -16.50 -14.42
C TYR A 64 0.04 -17.67 -15.33
N HIS A 65 0.86 -18.72 -15.36
CA HIS A 65 0.56 -19.91 -16.16
C HIS A 65 -0.63 -20.67 -15.54
N THR A 66 -1.77 -20.64 -16.21
CA THR A 66 -3.00 -21.32 -15.79
C THR A 66 -3.62 -22.09 -16.95
N LYS A 67 -4.55 -23.00 -16.62
CA LYS A 67 -5.40 -23.70 -17.61
C LYS A 67 -6.57 -22.83 -18.08
N CYS A 68 -6.83 -21.72 -17.40
CA CYS A 68 -7.91 -20.82 -17.76
C CYS A 68 -7.61 -19.97 -18.99
N LYS A 69 -8.63 -19.78 -19.82
CA LYS A 69 -8.56 -18.94 -21.01
C LYS A 69 -8.91 -17.49 -20.65
N PRO A 70 -8.45 -16.53 -21.46
CA PRO A 70 -8.93 -15.16 -21.38
C PRO A 70 -10.45 -15.12 -21.55
N PHE A 71 -11.11 -14.21 -20.82
CA PHE A 71 -12.56 -14.06 -20.88
C PHE A 71 -12.98 -12.59 -20.75
N ASP A 72 -14.11 -12.24 -21.35
CA ASP A 72 -14.73 -10.92 -21.19
C ASP A 72 -15.49 -10.86 -19.85
N PRO A 73 -15.10 -10.00 -18.90
CA PRO A 73 -15.74 -9.91 -17.60
C PRO A 73 -17.17 -9.38 -17.65
N GLU A 74 -17.55 -8.60 -18.67
CA GLU A 74 -18.92 -8.08 -18.77
C GLU A 74 -19.94 -9.20 -19.03
N ARG A 75 -19.49 -10.27 -19.71
CA ARG A 75 -20.30 -11.44 -20.01
C ARG A 75 -20.67 -12.27 -18.78
N TYR A 76 -19.89 -12.15 -17.71
CA TYR A 76 -20.04 -12.92 -16.47
C TYR A 76 -20.50 -12.08 -15.29
N LYS A 77 -21.09 -10.90 -15.55
CA LYS A 77 -21.73 -10.07 -14.51
C LYS A 77 -22.78 -10.89 -13.75
N GLY A 78 -22.61 -11.02 -12.43
CA GLY A 78 -23.41 -11.86 -11.53
C GLY A 78 -22.89 -13.28 -11.27
N GLN A 79 -21.85 -13.74 -11.97
CA GLN A 79 -21.19 -15.06 -11.78
C GLN A 79 -19.67 -14.93 -11.61
N GLU A 80 -19.19 -13.76 -11.21
CA GLU A 80 -17.78 -13.40 -11.12
C GLU A 80 -17.01 -14.31 -10.16
N CYS A 81 -17.64 -14.69 -9.06
CA CYS A 81 -17.02 -15.53 -8.03
C CYS A 81 -16.87 -16.99 -8.50
N ASP A 82 -17.82 -17.50 -9.29
CA ASP A 82 -17.77 -18.88 -9.79
C ASP A 82 -16.67 -19.04 -10.84
N ILE A 83 -16.52 -18.06 -11.74
CA ILE A 83 -15.44 -18.11 -12.75
C ILE A 83 -14.06 -17.96 -12.09
N ALA A 84 -13.91 -17.07 -11.10
CA ALA A 84 -12.67 -16.92 -10.36
C ALA A 84 -12.29 -18.23 -9.63
N LYS A 85 -13.24 -18.85 -8.92
CA LYS A 85 -13.03 -20.13 -8.23
C LYS A 85 -12.73 -21.27 -9.20
N SER A 86 -13.37 -21.31 -10.37
CA SER A 86 -13.07 -22.31 -11.40
C SER A 86 -11.62 -22.24 -11.88
N CYS A 87 -11.02 -21.04 -11.82
CA CYS A 87 -9.64 -20.77 -12.18
C CYS A 87 -8.66 -20.81 -11.01
N GLY A 88 -9.11 -21.19 -9.82
CA GLY A 88 -8.30 -21.24 -8.61
C GLY A 88 -7.79 -19.86 -8.17
N THR A 89 -8.49 -18.80 -8.53
CA THR A 89 -8.18 -17.41 -8.13
C THR A 89 -9.35 -16.79 -7.35
N SER A 90 -9.08 -15.67 -6.68
CA SER A 90 -10.11 -14.84 -6.04
C SER A 90 -10.44 -13.64 -6.91
N TRP A 91 -11.57 -13.00 -6.63
CA TRP A 91 -11.92 -11.72 -7.26
C TRP A 91 -12.26 -10.72 -6.16
N LYS A 92 -11.28 -9.88 -5.83
CA LYS A 92 -11.40 -8.92 -4.72
C LYS A 92 -12.63 -8.03 -4.87
N GLY A 93 -13.54 -8.12 -3.91
CA GLY A 93 -14.77 -7.33 -3.85
C GLY A 93 -15.98 -7.95 -4.53
N LEU A 94 -15.81 -8.99 -5.36
CA LEU A 94 -16.90 -9.71 -6.04
C LEU A 94 -17.05 -11.16 -5.57
N CYS A 95 -16.00 -11.72 -4.97
CA CYS A 95 -16.00 -13.06 -4.39
C CYS A 95 -15.73 -12.97 -2.89
N LYS A 96 -16.75 -13.24 -2.07
CA LYS A 96 -16.68 -13.32 -0.61
C LYS A 96 -16.53 -14.76 -0.14
#